data_AF-A0A6G1BX88-F1
#
_entry.id   AF-A0A6G1BX88-F1
#
_cell.length_a   1.000
_cell.length_b   1.000
_cell.length_c   1.000
_cell.angle_alpha   90.00
_cell.angle_beta   90.00
_cell.angle_gamma   90.00
#
_symmetry.space_group_name_H-M   'P 1'
#
loop_
_entity.id
_entity.type
_entity.pdbx_description
1 polymer ?
#
loop_
_entity_poly.entity_id
_entity_poly.type
_entity_poly.pdbx_seq_one_letter_code
_entity_poly.pdbx_strand_id
1 'polypeptide(L)' 'MITTYNVDNGGNAINFSVTGQLSRLFELGSGHVDPNHALDLGLVYDATANNYLTYLYGLGYSFPIIALFSNE' A
#
# COMPACT_ATOMS: atom_id res chain seq x y z
N MET A 1 4.04 0.53 1.77
CA MET A 1 4.99 -0.38 2.44
C MET A 1 6.24 0.40 2.79
N ILE A 2 6.85 0.16 3.95
CA ILE A 2 7.90 1.04 4.50
C ILE A 2 9.33 0.54 4.26
N THR A 3 9.49 -0.70 3.80
CA THR A 3 10.78 -1.35 3.54
C THR A 3 10.99 -1.54 2.03
N THR A 4 10.65 -0.52 1.24
CA THR A 4 10.79 -0.54 -0.22
C THR A 4 11.84 0.45 -0.67
N TYR A 5 12.38 0.23 -1.88
CA TYR A 5 13.32 1.14 -2.52
C TYR A 5 12.83 1.60 -3.90
N ASN A 6 13.30 2.77 -4.34
CA ASN A 6 12.84 3.43 -5.57
C ASN A 6 13.94 3.59 -6.64
N VAL A 7 15.04 2.86 -6.50
CA VAL A 7 16.19 2.88 -7.42
C VAL A 7 16.39 1.55 -8.12
N ASP A 8 16.87 1.57 -9.36
CA ASP A 8 17.28 0.39 -10.11
C ASP A 8 18.70 -0.07 -9.73
N ASN A 9 19.18 -1.13 -10.39
CA ASN A 9 20.53 -1.66 -10.17
C ASN A 9 21.66 -0.73 -10.65
N GLY A 10 21.35 0.31 -11.41
CA GLY A 10 22.25 1.39 -11.80
C GLY A 10 22.21 2.59 -10.85
N GLY A 11 21.38 2.56 -9.81
CA GLY A 11 21.18 3.65 -8.86
C GLY A 11 20.28 4.77 -9.39
N ASN A 12 19.65 4.59 -10.56
CA ASN A 12 18.72 5.57 -11.11
C ASN A 12 17.32 5.33 -10.54
N ALA A 13 16.49 6.37 -10.49
CA ALA A 13 15.10 6.20 -10.11
C ALA A 13 14.36 5.26 -11.10
N ILE A 14 13.50 4.39 -10.58
CA ILE A 14 12.84 3.36 -11.38
C ILE A 14 11.90 3.99 -12.41
N ASN A 15 12.08 3.65 -13.68
CA ASN A 15 11.23 4.10 -14.79
C ASN A 15 10.00 3.21 -14.97
N PHE A 16 8.90 3.81 -15.38
CA PHE A 16 7.69 3.15 -15.82
C PHE A 16 7.89 2.60 -17.23
N SER A 17 7.76 1.29 -17.39
CA SER A 17 8.12 0.60 -18.64
C SER A 17 7.30 1.03 -19.86
N VAL A 18 6.08 1.55 -19.68
CA VAL A 18 5.20 1.91 -20.81
C VAL A 18 5.61 3.25 -21.44
N THR A 19 5.92 4.25 -20.63
CA THR A 19 6.27 5.60 -21.11
C THR A 19 7.77 5.86 -21.12
N GLY A 20 8.57 5.03 -20.44
CA GLY A 20 9.99 5.25 -20.22
C GLY A 20 10.31 6.41 -19.25
N GLN A 21 9.28 7.01 -18.65
CA GLN A 21 9.42 8.12 -17.69
C GLN A 21 9.59 7.59 -16.27
N LEU A 22 9.96 8.46 -15.34
CA LEU A 22 10.01 8.11 -13.90
C LEU A 22 8.65 7.58 -13.41
N SER A 23 8.69 6.49 -12.64
CA SER A 23 7.49 5.92 -12.03
C SER A 23 6.93 6.88 -10.98
N ARG A 24 5.60 6.97 -10.90
CA ARG A 24 4.90 7.73 -9.87
C ARG A 24 4.19 6.76 -8.92
N LEU A 25 3.43 7.33 -7.99
CA LEU A 25 2.77 6.59 -6.91
C LEU A 25 1.82 5.50 -7.42
N PHE A 26 1.13 5.73 -8.55
CA PHE A 26 0.16 4.77 -9.08
C PHE A 26 0.79 3.62 -9.85
N GLU A 27 2.03 3.78 -10.33
CA GLU A 27 2.76 2.75 -11.06
C GLU A 27 3.63 1.88 -10.15
N LEU A 28 4.23 2.48 -9.12
CA LEU A 28 5.24 1.82 -8.26
C LEU A 28 4.81 1.70 -6.79
N GLY A 29 3.75 2.39 -6.37
CA GLY A 29 3.36 2.45 -4.96
C GLY A 29 4.47 3.05 -4.11
N SER A 30 4.90 2.31 -3.08
CA SER A 30 5.99 2.75 -2.19
C SER A 30 7.40 2.45 -2.73
N GLY A 31 7.52 1.59 -3.76
CA GLY A 31 8.80 1.12 -4.30
C GLY A 31 8.83 -0.39 -4.56
N HIS A 32 9.97 -0.86 -5.05
CA HIS A 32 10.26 -2.28 -5.18
C HIS A 32 10.51 -2.92 -3.80
N VAL A 33 10.16 -4.20 -3.66
CA VAL A 33 10.27 -4.94 -2.39
C VAL A 33 11.72 -5.13 -1.97
N ASP A 34 12.02 -4.88 -0.70
CA ASP A 34 13.25 -5.33 -0.05
C ASP A 34 12.94 -6.43 0.98
N PRO A 35 13.12 -7.71 0.64
CA PRO A 35 12.76 -8.81 1.54
C PRO A 35 13.60 -8.85 2.82
N ASN A 36 14.88 -8.46 2.74
CA ASN A 36 15.77 -8.50 3.90
C ASN A 36 15.38 -7.42 4.91
N HIS A 37 15.09 -6.20 4.44
CA HIS A 37 14.60 -5.14 5.32
C HIS A 37 13.17 -5.41 5.80
N ALA A 38 12.34 -6.12 5.03
CA ALA A 38 11.00 -6.52 5.46
C ALA A 38 11.01 -7.57 6.59
N LEU A 39 12.11 -8.28 6.81
CA LEU A 39 12.22 -9.30 7.86
C LEU A 39 12.28 -8.69 9.28
N ASP A 40 13.02 -7.60 9.43
CA ASP A 40 13.18 -6.87 10.70
C ASP A 40 12.88 -5.39 10.49
N LEU A 41 11.59 -5.11 10.47
CA LEU A 41 11.07 -3.78 10.23
C LEU A 41 10.76 -3.11 11.57
N GLY A 42 11.31 -1.91 11.79
CA GLY A 42 11.19 -1.25 13.10
C GLY A 42 9.76 -0.88 13.52
N LEU A 43 8.87 -0.56 12.57
CA LEU A 43 7.50 -0.12 12.84
C LEU A 43 6.49 -0.78 11.90
N VAL A 44 5.52 -1.51 12.43
CA VAL A 44 4.36 -2.00 11.66
C VAL A 44 3.21 -1.01 11.77
N TYR A 45 2.66 -0.59 10.64
CA TYR A 45 1.34 0.05 10.60
C TYR A 45 0.28 -1.05 10.50
N ASP A 46 -0.36 -1.37 11.62
CA ASP A 46 -1.38 -2.42 11.70
C ASP A 46 -2.80 -1.85 11.58
N ALA A 47 -3.71 -2.64 11.03
CA ALA A 47 -5.13 -2.31 10.91
C ALA A 47 -5.99 -3.57 11.00
N THR A 48 -7.00 -3.51 11.87
CA THR A 48 -7.98 -4.60 12.05
C THR A 48 -9.17 -4.44 11.10
N ALA A 49 -9.96 -5.50 10.91
CA ALA A 49 -11.21 -5.42 10.15
C ALA A 49 -12.14 -4.30 10.65
N ASN A 50 -12.22 -4.09 11.97
CA ASN A 50 -13.03 -3.02 12.56
C ASN A 50 -12.55 -1.61 12.17
N ASN A 51 -11.24 -1.42 11.95
CA ASN A 51 -10.72 -0.14 11.46
C ASN A 51 -11.21 0.15 10.03
N TYR A 52 -11.27 -0.88 9.18
CA TYR A 52 -11.82 -0.75 7.82
C TYR A 52 -13.32 -0.52 7.82
N LEU A 53 -14.09 -1.20 8.69
CA LEU A 53 -15.53 -0.93 8.83
C LEU A 53 -15.77 0.51 9.30
N THR A 54 -15.00 0.98 10.31
CA THR A 54 -15.06 2.37 10.79
C THR A 54 -14.74 3.37 9.68
N TYR A 55 -13.75 3.07 8.83
CA TYR A 55 -13.43 3.87 7.66
C TYR A 55 -14.61 3.96 6.68
N LEU A 56 -15.27 2.84 6.37
CA LEU A 56 -16.46 2.82 5.51
C LEU A 56 -17.63 3.61 6.11
N TYR A 57 -17.85 3.51 7.42
CA TYR A 57 -18.82 4.37 8.12
C TYR A 57 -18.48 5.85 7.97
N GLY A 58 -17.19 6.22 8.11
CA GLY A 58 -16.71 7.60 7.93
C GLY A 58 -16.90 8.13 6.51
N LEU A 59 -16.93 7.27 5.50
CA LEU A 59 -17.27 7.63 4.11
C LEU A 59 -18.79 7.78 3.87
N GLY A 60 -19.63 7.45 4.84
CA GLY A 60 -21.09 7.59 4.74
C GLY A 60 -21.79 6.41 4.07
N TYR A 61 -21.16 5.23 3.98
CA TYR A 61 -21.84 4.04 3.49
C TYR A 61 -22.97 3.61 4.43
N SER A 62 -24.07 3.11 3.85
CA SER A 62 -25.22 2.64 4.61
C SER A 62 -24.96 1.26 5.22
N PHE A 63 -25.65 0.97 6.32
CA PHE A 63 -25.53 -0.31 7.02
C PHE A 63 -25.68 -1.54 6.11
N PRO A 64 -26.63 -1.61 5.16
CA PRO A 64 -26.73 -2.76 4.26
C PRO A 64 -25.48 -3.01 3.41
N ILE A 65 -24.76 -1.97 3.01
CA ILE A 65 -23.51 -2.10 2.25
C ILE A 65 -22.38 -2.55 3.17
N ILE A 66 -22.28 -1.96 4.35
CA ILE A 66 -21.25 -2.31 5.35
C ILE A 66 -21.43 -3.75 5.84
N ALA A 67 -22.67 -4.20 5.99
CA ALA A 67 -23.02 -5.55 6.42
C ALA A 67 -22.44 -6.64 5.51
N LEU A 68 -22.24 -6.36 4.22
CA LEU A 68 -21.59 -7.28 3.27
C LEU A 68 -20.13 -7.58 3.63
N PHE A 69 -19.50 -6.72 4.43
CA PHE A 69 -18.09 -6.81 4.81
C PHE A 69 -17.90 -7.09 6.30
N SER A 70 -18.97 -7.16 7.09
CA SER A 70 -18.95 -7.64 8.46
C SER A 70 -19.24 -9.14 8.50
N ASN A 71 -18.65 -9.86 9.46
CA ASN A 71 -18.98 -11.27 9.73
C ASN A 71 -20.32 -11.42 10.47
N GLU A 72 -21.27 -10.51 10.23
CA GLU A 72 -22.57 -10.39 10.89
C GLU A 72 -23.70 -10.63 9.88
#